data_AF-A0A6G3Z5N0-F1
#
_entry.id   AF-A0A6G3Z5N0-F1
#
_cell.length_a   1.000
_cell.length_b   1.000
_cell.length_c   1.000
_cell.angle_alpha   90.00
_cell.angle_beta   90.00
_cell.angle_gamma   90.00
#
_symmetry.space_group_name_H-M   'P 1'
#
loop_
_entity.id
_entity.type
_entity.pdbx_description
1 polymer ?
#
loop_
_entity_poly.entity_id
_entity_poly.type
_entity_poly.pdbx_seq_one_letter_code
_entity_poly.pdbx_strand_id
1 'polypeptide(L)'
;MNDKPLSAQKSGATPLRFPQQGNAHQDNKIWIWTAVNHFTPGILGWVVGDHRADTFKPLWAMVSLWQCFFYVTDGFKVYPQFIPDGDQIVCKTPLIAHDGW
;
A
#
# COMPACT_ATOMS: atom_id res chain seq x y z
N MET A 1 9.52 -57.75 -43.32
CA MET A 1 8.68 -57.62 -42.11
C MET A 1 8.84 -56.20 -41.62
N ASN A 2 7.83 -55.38 -41.92
CA ASN A 2 7.78 -53.95 -41.62
C ASN A 2 6.98 -53.78 -40.34
N ASP A 3 7.61 -53.40 -39.24
CA ASP A 3 6.89 -52.95 -38.04
C ASP A 3 7.50 -51.64 -37.55
N LYS A 4 7.00 -50.53 -38.11
CA LYS A 4 7.16 -49.18 -37.56
C LYS A 4 5.96 -48.96 -36.63
N PRO A 5 6.13 -48.77 -35.32
CA PRO A 5 4.99 -48.45 -34.48
C PRO A 5 4.51 -47.02 -34.78
N LEU A 6 3.20 -46.95 -34.97
CA LEU A 6 2.39 -45.78 -35.29
C LEU A 6 2.55 -44.69 -34.22
N SER A 7 2.79 -43.46 -34.66
CA SER A 7 2.73 -42.25 -33.83
C SER A 7 1.32 -42.05 -33.28
N ALA A 8 1.15 -42.07 -31.96
CA ALA A 8 -0.08 -41.63 -31.31
C ALA A 8 -0.03 -40.11 -31.06
N GLN A 9 -0.85 -39.36 -31.79
CA GLN A 9 -1.01 -37.92 -31.62
C GLN A 9 -2.29 -37.60 -30.84
N LYS A 10 -2.08 -37.12 -29.60
CA LYS A 10 -2.85 -36.16 -28.78
C LYS A 10 -4.32 -36.46 -28.40
N SER A 11 -4.57 -36.55 -27.09
CA SER A 11 -5.74 -35.90 -26.47
C SER A 11 -5.25 -34.81 -25.51
N GLY A 12 -5.55 -33.56 -25.85
CA GLY A 12 -5.31 -32.42 -24.98
C GLY A 12 -6.28 -32.40 -23.81
N ALA A 13 -5.74 -32.35 -22.60
CA ALA A 13 -6.40 -31.77 -21.44
C ALA A 13 -5.30 -31.19 -20.56
N THR A 14 -4.95 -29.93 -20.79
CA THR A 14 -4.23 -29.16 -19.77
C THR A 14 -5.21 -29.00 -18.61
N PRO A 15 -4.93 -29.49 -17.38
CA PRO A 15 -5.81 -29.20 -16.27
C PRO A 15 -5.85 -27.68 -16.11
N LEU A 16 -7.04 -27.11 -15.94
CA LEU A 16 -7.17 -25.71 -15.50
C LEU A 16 -6.47 -25.62 -14.14
N ARG A 17 -5.22 -25.15 -14.15
CA ARG A 17 -4.51 -24.76 -12.95
C ARG A 17 -5.19 -23.48 -12.49
N PHE A 18 -6.14 -23.62 -11.58
CA PHE A 18 -6.59 -22.49 -10.77
C PHE A 18 -5.31 -21.82 -10.21
N PRO A 19 -5.19 -20.48 -10.29
CA PRO A 19 -4.09 -19.82 -9.62
C PRO A 19 -4.13 -20.28 -8.17
N GLN A 20 -3.09 -20.99 -7.72
CA GLN A 20 -2.90 -21.19 -6.30
C GLN A 20 -2.74 -19.77 -5.77
N GLN A 21 -3.79 -19.28 -5.10
CA GLN A 21 -3.72 -18.08 -4.30
C GLN A 21 -2.57 -18.35 -3.34
N GLY A 22 -1.41 -17.76 -3.64
CA GLY A 22 -0.25 -17.87 -2.78
C GLY A 22 -0.72 -17.46 -1.39
N ASN A 23 -0.51 -18.33 -0.40
CA ASN A 23 -0.84 -18.02 0.98
C ASN A 23 -0.19 -16.68 1.31
N ALA A 24 -1.00 -15.62 1.36
CA ALA A 24 -0.55 -14.33 1.82
C ALA A 24 -0.14 -14.53 3.28
N HIS A 25 1.09 -14.15 3.60
CA HIS A 25 1.59 -14.11 4.96
C HIS A 25 0.60 -13.27 5.77
N GLN A 26 -0.21 -13.90 6.62
CA GLN A 26 -1.18 -13.21 7.47
C GLN A 26 -0.43 -12.60 8.65
N ASP A 27 0.31 -11.54 8.36
CA ASP A 27 0.79 -10.64 9.38
C ASP A 27 -0.45 -10.02 10.04
N ASN A 28 -0.71 -10.35 11.30
CA ASN A 28 -1.80 -9.78 12.13
C ASN A 28 -1.58 -8.28 12.46
N LYS A 29 -0.88 -7.55 11.59
CA LYS A 29 -0.55 -6.14 11.76
C LYS A 29 -1.63 -5.30 11.11
N ILE A 30 -2.32 -4.53 11.94
CA ILE A 30 -3.23 -3.48 11.51
C ILE A 30 -2.45 -2.16 11.54
N TRP A 31 -2.60 -1.37 10.49
CA TRP A 31 -2.00 -0.05 10.37
C TRP A 31 -3.08 1.02 10.50
N ILE A 32 -2.70 2.13 11.14
CA ILE A 32 -3.52 3.34 11.22
C ILE A 32 -2.76 4.44 10.50
N TRP A 33 -3.29 4.86 9.36
CA TRP A 33 -2.84 6.07 8.69
C TRP A 33 -3.44 7.26 9.40
N THR A 34 -2.63 8.26 9.76
CA THR A 34 -3.09 9.48 10.43
C THR A 34 -2.60 10.71 9.69
N ALA A 35 -3.44 11.73 9.62
CA ALA A 35 -3.07 13.07 9.18
C ALA A 35 -3.26 14.04 10.36
N VAL A 36 -2.24 14.84 10.61
CA VAL A 36 -2.19 15.79 11.73
C VAL A 36 -1.73 17.16 11.25
N ASN A 37 -2.12 18.21 11.96
CA ASN A 37 -1.57 19.54 11.77
C ASN A 37 -0.55 19.82 12.87
N HIS A 38 0.67 20.22 12.51
CA HIS A 38 1.70 20.53 13.49
C HIS A 38 1.44 21.86 14.24
N PHE A 39 0.58 22.74 13.71
CA PHE A 39 0.22 24.00 14.36
C PHE A 39 -0.90 23.88 15.38
N THR A 40 -1.74 22.85 15.28
CA THR A 40 -2.93 22.70 16.12
C THR A 40 -3.04 21.28 16.64
N PRO A 41 -3.26 21.06 17.94
CA PRO A 41 -3.42 19.72 18.47
C PRO A 41 -4.63 19.03 17.85
N GLY A 42 -4.51 17.72 17.62
CA GLY A 42 -5.61 16.86 17.16
C GLY A 42 -5.32 16.11 15.86
N ILE A 43 -6.11 15.05 15.64
CA ILE A 43 -6.08 14.24 14.41
C ILE A 43 -7.09 14.83 13.44
N LEU A 44 -6.63 15.19 12.23
CA LEU A 44 -7.49 15.75 11.18
C LEU A 44 -8.21 14.67 10.37
N GLY A 45 -7.62 13.48 10.29
CA GLY A 45 -8.21 12.33 9.61
C GLY A 45 -7.39 11.08 9.84
N TRP A 46 -8.04 9.92 9.73
CA TRP A 46 -7.37 8.63 9.86
C TRP A 46 -8.10 7.54 9.08
N VAL A 47 -7.36 6.51 8.68
CA VAL A 47 -7.91 5.29 8.05
C VAL A 47 -7.19 4.07 8.60
N VAL A 48 -7.97 3.01 8.90
CA VAL A 48 -7.45 1.71 9.35
C VAL A 48 -7.34 0.77 8.17
N GLY A 49 -6.22 0.05 8.07
CA GLY A 49 -6.00 -0.94 7.01
C GLY A 49 -4.64 -1.61 7.10
N ASP A 50 -4.04 -1.84 5.94
CA ASP A 50 -2.68 -2.34 5.81
C ASP A 50 -1.70 -1.19 5.48
N HIS A 51 -0.42 -1.52 5.32
CA HIS A 51 0.61 -0.54 4.97
C HIS A 51 0.78 -0.43 3.45
N ARG A 52 -0.31 -0.18 2.72
CA ARG A 52 -0.31 -0.08 1.24
C ARG A 52 -0.97 1.20 0.75
N ALA A 53 -0.72 1.49 -0.53
CA ALA A 53 -1.28 2.65 -1.22
C ALA A 53 -2.81 2.63 -1.23
N ASP A 54 -3.44 1.46 -1.40
CA ASP A 54 -4.90 1.36 -1.51
C ASP A 54 -5.64 1.78 -0.24
N THR A 55 -5.07 1.50 0.93
CA THR A 55 -5.64 1.92 2.21
C THR A 55 -5.32 3.37 2.56
N PHE A 56 -4.26 3.93 1.98
CA PHE A 56 -3.91 5.35 2.14
C PHE A 56 -4.75 6.29 1.24
N LYS A 57 -5.13 5.84 0.04
CA LYS A 57 -5.97 6.58 -0.94
C LYS A 57 -7.13 7.39 -0.31
N PRO A 58 -8.01 6.80 0.52
CA PRO A 58 -9.12 7.54 1.10
C PRO A 58 -8.67 8.68 2.02
N LEU A 59 -7.59 8.50 2.78
CA LEU A 59 -7.03 9.57 3.60
C LEU A 59 -6.47 10.68 2.71
N TRP A 60 -5.72 10.32 1.67
CA TRP A 60 -5.17 11.29 0.72
C TRP A 60 -6.25 12.11 0.00
N ALA A 61 -7.38 11.50 -0.36
CA ALA A 61 -8.50 12.20 -1.00
C ALA A 61 -9.04 13.36 -0.14
N MET A 62 -8.95 13.26 1.19
CA MET A 62 -9.31 14.36 2.10
C MET A 62 -8.14 15.33 2.28
N VAL A 63 -6.94 14.81 2.53
CA VAL A 63 -5.73 15.60 2.82
C VAL A 63 -5.32 16.51 1.64
N SER A 64 -5.47 16.03 0.40
CA SER A 64 -5.13 16.79 -0.81
C SER A 64 -6.02 18.04 -0.99
N LEU A 65 -7.23 18.06 -0.42
CA LEU A 65 -8.12 19.22 -0.48
C LEU A 65 -7.67 20.36 0.42
N TRP A 66 -6.79 20.12 1.40
CA TRP A 66 -6.32 21.14 2.33
C TRP A 66 -5.24 22.05 1.72
N GLN A 67 -4.70 21.70 0.55
CA GLN A 67 -3.69 22.50 -0.16
C GLN A 67 -2.54 22.94 0.75
N CYS A 68 -1.95 21.99 1.47
CA CYS A 68 -0.83 22.25 2.37
C CYS A 68 0.39 22.78 1.60
N PHE A 69 1.22 23.61 2.25
CA PHE A 69 2.49 24.06 1.65
C PHE A 69 3.48 22.90 1.43
N PHE A 70 3.50 21.93 2.34
CA PHE A 70 4.27 20.70 2.24
C PHE A 70 3.68 19.63 3.16
N TYR A 71 4.07 18.38 2.94
CA TYR A 71 3.63 17.22 3.69
C TYR A 71 4.83 16.55 4.36
N VAL A 72 4.78 16.41 5.69
CA VAL A 72 5.82 15.72 6.46
C VAL A 72 5.46 14.25 6.61
N THR A 73 6.37 13.36 6.24
CA THR A 73 6.14 11.91 6.24
C THR A 73 7.35 11.13 6.73
N ASP A 74 7.20 9.85 7.06
CA ASP A 74 8.29 8.94 7.44
C ASP A 74 9.12 8.44 6.24
N GLY A 75 8.79 8.88 5.02
CA GLY A 75 9.53 8.52 3.80
C GLY A 75 9.18 7.15 3.23
N PHE A 76 8.06 6.56 3.63
CA PHE A 76 7.59 5.30 3.06
C PHE A 76 7.29 5.41 1.56
N LYS A 77 7.54 4.33 0.81
CA LYS A 77 7.52 4.28 -0.66
C LYS A 77 6.15 4.55 -1.32
N VAL A 78 5.08 4.64 -0.54
CA VAL A 78 3.74 4.93 -1.08
C VAL A 78 3.56 6.41 -1.36
N TYR A 79 4.18 7.30 -0.59
CA TYR A 79 3.91 8.74 -0.70
C TYR A 79 4.23 9.35 -2.06
N PRO A 80 5.31 8.96 -2.78
CA PRO A 80 5.57 9.49 -4.12
C PRO A 80 4.46 9.18 -5.15
N GLN A 81 3.52 8.27 -4.84
CA GLN A 81 2.37 7.98 -5.71
C GLN A 81 1.23 9.00 -5.53
N PHE A 82 1.31 9.84 -4.50
CA PHE A 82 0.23 10.73 -4.05
C PHE A 82 0.68 12.17 -3.94
N ILE A 83 1.82 12.40 -3.29
CA ILE A 83 2.37 13.72 -2.98
C ILE A 83 3.19 14.19 -4.18
N PRO A 84 2.92 15.39 -4.73
CA PRO A 84 3.72 15.94 -5.81
C PRO A 84 5.21 16.04 -5.46
N ASP A 85 6.06 15.90 -6.48
CA ASP A 85 7.50 16.07 -6.33
C ASP A 85 7.82 17.49 -5.81
N GLY A 86 8.62 17.56 -4.73
CA GLY A 86 8.98 18.81 -4.07
C GLY A 86 8.10 19.18 -2.87
N ASP A 87 6.91 18.60 -2.75
CA ASP A 87 5.97 18.91 -1.65
C ASP A 87 6.17 17.98 -0.43
N GLN A 88 6.94 16.90 -0.58
CA GLN A 88 7.21 15.95 0.51
C GLN A 88 8.50 16.32 1.27
N ILE A 89 8.38 16.49 2.59
CA ILE A 89 9.51 16.52 3.51
C ILE A 89 9.57 15.18 4.26
N VAL A 90 10.69 14.48 4.16
CA VAL A 90 10.91 13.22 4.88
C VAL A 90 11.55 13.51 6.23
N CYS A 91 10.86 13.13 7.31
CA CYS A 91 11.36 13.24 8.68
C CYS A 91 11.17 11.90 9.40
N LYS A 92 12.25 11.34 9.96
CA LYS A 92 12.21 10.07 10.71
C LYS A 92 12.05 10.24 12.22
N THR A 93 11.97 11.48 12.70
CA THR A 93 11.74 11.74 14.12
C THR A 93 10.31 11.31 14.45
N PRO A 94 10.09 10.51 15.52
CA PRO A 94 8.73 10.21 15.95
C PRO A 94 8.01 11.53 16.24
N LEU A 95 6.88 11.77 15.58
CA LEU A 95 5.95 12.82 15.94
C LEU A 95 5.34 12.42 17.30
N ILE A 96 5.98 12.85 18.38
CA ILE A 96 5.45 12.69 19.73
C ILE A 96 4.55 13.90 19.99
N ALA A 97 3.24 13.66 20.11
CA ALA A 97 2.36 14.62 20.76
C ALA A 97 2.71 14.62 22.25
N HIS A 98 3.63 15.50 22.65
CA HIS A 98 3.83 15.79 24.07
C HIS A 98 2.74 16.78 24.49
N ASP A 99 1.73 16.29 25.20
CA ASP A 99 0.85 17.15 25.99
C ASP A 99 1.69 17.72 27.15
N GLY A 100 2.24 18.92 26.96
CA GLY A 100 2.85 19.71 28.02
C GLY A 100 4.13 20.46 27.63
N TRP A 101 4.05 21.79 27.80
CA TRP A 101 5.07 22.85 27.72
C TRP A 101 5.29 23.50 26.36
#